data_AF-A0A660RN82-F1
#
_entry.id   AF-A0A660RN82-F1
#
_cell.length_a   1.000
_cell.length_b   1.000
_cell.length_c   1.000
_cell.angle_alpha   90.00
_cell.angle_beta   90.00
_cell.angle_gamma   90.00
#
_symmetry.space_group_name_H-M   'P 1'
#
loop_
_entity.id
_entity.type
_entity.pdbx_description
1 polymer ?
#
loop_
_entity_poly.entity_id
_entity_poly.type
_entity_poly.pdbx_seq_one_letter_code
_entity_poly.pdbx_strand_id
1 'polypeptide(L)'
;SDGKTLPCKIEFLNDEKTKLKITVYEGRHHLIKRMFGKIGYDTINIKRICIGNVFLEDLQEGEIKKLSEKEIKGLKALVKLI
;
A
#
# COMPACT_ATOMS: atom_id res chain seq x y z
N SER A 1 23.46 -1.04 0.10
CA SER A 1 22.15 -0.44 -0.22
C SER A 1 21.17 -1.57 -0.47
N ASP A 2 19.88 -1.41 -0.15
CA ASP A 2 18.85 -2.46 -0.30
C ASP A 2 18.60 -2.89 -1.77
N GLY A 3 19.35 -2.38 -2.74
CA GLY A 3 19.20 -2.70 -4.15
C GLY A 3 17.95 -2.09 -4.79
N LYS A 4 17.62 -2.56 -5.99
CA LYS A 4 16.43 -2.13 -6.73
C LYS A 4 15.17 -2.68 -6.04
N THR A 5 14.12 -1.87 -6.01
CA THR A 5 12.80 -2.31 -5.55
C THR A 5 12.17 -3.23 -6.59
N LEU A 6 11.22 -4.06 -6.17
CA LEU A 6 10.34 -4.76 -7.09
C LEU A 6 9.51 -3.74 -7.89
N PRO A 7 9.04 -4.10 -9.11
CA PRO A 7 8.10 -3.28 -9.85
C PRO A 7 6.85 -2.97 -9.01
N CYS A 8 6.35 -1.75 -9.11
CA CYS A 8 5.14 -1.29 -8.43
C CYS A 8 4.18 -0.66 -9.46
N LYS A 9 2.90 -0.56 -9.09
CA LYS A 9 1.89 0.16 -9.87
C LYS A 9 1.64 1.53 -9.26
N ILE A 10 1.50 2.56 -10.08
CA ILE A 10 1.29 3.94 -9.66
C ILE A 10 0.10 4.52 -10.43
N GLU A 11 -0.81 5.15 -9.71
CA GLU A 11 -1.96 5.90 -10.23
C GLU A 11 -1.92 7.32 -9.65
N PHE A 12 -2.02 8.35 -10.48
CA PHE A 12 -2.18 9.74 -10.03
C PHE A 12 -3.65 9.98 -9.65
N LEU A 13 -3.87 10.56 -8.47
CA LEU A 13 -5.21 10.80 -7.92
C LEU A 13 -5.69 12.24 -8.09
N ASN A 14 -4.82 13.12 -8.61
CA ASN A 14 -5.11 14.51 -8.89
C ASN A 14 -4.26 15.04 -10.04
N ASP A 15 -4.68 16.15 -10.63
CA ASP A 15 -4.05 16.76 -11.80
C ASP A 15 -2.66 17.35 -11.48
N GLU A 16 -2.47 17.83 -10.25
CA GLU A 16 -1.18 18.35 -9.79
C GLU A 16 -0.14 17.25 -9.54
N LYS A 17 -0.52 15.97 -9.65
CA LYS A 17 0.34 14.79 -9.45
C LYS A 17 1.04 14.72 -8.09
N THR A 18 0.43 15.33 -7.07
CA THR A 18 0.93 15.36 -5.69
C THR A 18 0.32 14.27 -4.81
N LYS A 19 -0.79 13.65 -5.24
CA LYS A 19 -1.42 12.51 -4.59
C LYS A 19 -1.33 11.29 -5.48
N LEU A 20 -0.74 10.22 -4.96
CA LEU A 20 -0.52 8.99 -5.69
C LEU A 20 -1.06 7.79 -4.91
N LYS A 21 -1.69 6.86 -5.63
CA LYS A 21 -1.96 5.51 -5.13
C LYS A 21 -0.88 4.59 -5.66
N ILE A 22 -0.19 3.91 -4.75
CA ILE A 22 0.96 3.06 -5.06
C ILE A 22 0.69 1.67 -4.55
N THR A 23 0.79 0.68 -5.43
CA THR A 23 0.71 -0.74 -5.07
C THR A 23 2.10 -1.34 -5.12
N VAL A 24 2.59 -1.76 -3.94
CA VAL A 24 3.88 -2.45 -3.78
C VAL A 24 3.68 -3.89 -3.35
N TYR A 25 4.64 -4.74 -3.69
CA TYR A 25 4.62 -6.18 -3.38
C TYR A 25 5.72 -6.57 -2.37
N GLU A 26 6.31 -5.57 -1.71
CA GLU A 26 7.36 -5.74 -0.70
C GLU A 26 7.23 -4.67 0.41
N GLY A 27 7.73 -4.99 1.61
CA GLY A 27 7.61 -4.16 2.81
C GLY A 27 8.97 -3.74 3.39
N ARG A 28 9.88 -3.19 2.57
CA ARG A 28 11.21 -2.75 3.05
C ARG A 28 11.10 -1.52 3.97
N HIS A 29 12.07 -1.36 4.87
CA HIS A 29 12.13 -0.20 5.78
C HIS A 29 12.10 1.13 5.00
N HIS A 30 11.16 2.01 5.34
CA HIS A 30 10.94 3.31 4.69
C HIS A 30 10.84 3.25 3.15
N LEU A 31 10.38 2.12 2.56
CA LEU A 31 10.36 1.88 1.11
C LEU A 31 9.86 3.09 0.31
N ILE A 32 8.64 3.56 0.59
CA ILE A 32 8.01 4.66 -0.14
C ILE A 32 8.80 5.97 0.03
N LYS A 33 9.17 6.33 1.26
CA LYS A 33 9.97 7.53 1.54
C LYS A 33 11.31 7.52 0.80
N ARG A 34 11.99 6.37 0.76
CA ARG A 34 13.26 6.22 0.04
C ARG A 34 13.10 6.26 -1.48
N MET A 35 12.02 5.68 -2.00
CA MET A 35 11.72 5.71 -3.44
C MET A 35 11.59 7.15 -3.92
N PHE A 36 10.78 7.97 -3.24
CA PHE A 36 10.59 9.38 -3.58
C PHE A 36 11.80 10.25 -3.24
N GLY A 37 12.44 10.01 -2.09
CA GLY A 37 13.66 10.75 -1.72
C GLY A 37 14.78 10.57 -2.74
N LYS A 38 14.89 9.40 -3.37
CA LYS A 38 15.89 9.13 -4.41
C LYS A 38 15.66 9.93 -5.70
N ILE A 39 14.44 10.40 -5.94
CA ILE A 39 14.09 11.26 -7.09
C ILE A 39 13.84 12.72 -6.66
N GLY A 40 14.26 13.11 -5.45
CA GLY A 40 14.21 14.50 -4.98
C GLY A 40 12.85 14.96 -4.44
N TYR A 41 11.95 14.04 -4.09
CA TYR A 41 10.65 14.37 -3.53
C TYR A 41 10.53 13.95 -2.06
N ASP A 42 9.99 14.85 -1.25
CA ASP A 42 9.61 14.55 0.13
C ASP A 42 8.23 13.90 0.20
N THR A 43 8.11 12.82 0.97
CA THR A 43 6.83 12.18 1.22
C THR A 43 6.18 12.76 2.48
N ILE A 44 5.22 13.68 2.27
CA ILE A 44 4.57 14.42 3.35
C ILE A 44 3.59 13.54 4.15
N ASN A 45 2.82 12.68 3.46
CA ASN A 45 1.85 11.78 4.08
C ASN A 45 1.89 10.39 3.43
N ILE A 46 1.74 9.35 4.24
CA ILE A 46 1.63 7.96 3.80
C ILE A 46 0.47 7.32 4.57
N LYS A 47 -0.57 6.90 3.85
CA LYS A 47 -1.68 6.13 4.39
C LYS A 47 -1.82 4.80 3.65
N ARG A 48 -1.83 3.70 4.40
CA ARG A 48 -2.10 2.38 3.82
C ARG A 48 -3.61 2.18 3.77
N ILE A 49 -4.16 2.09 2.57
CA ILE A 49 -5.61 1.98 2.34
C ILE A 49 -6.07 0.56 1.98
N CYS A 50 -5.14 -0.36 1.70
CA CYS A 50 -5.45 -1.70 1.24
C CYS A 50 -4.32 -2.69 1.56
N ILE A 51 -4.67 -3.93 1.87
CA ILE A 51 -3.78 -5.09 1.92
C ILE A 51 -4.47 -6.26 1.21
N GLY A 52 -3.90 -6.71 0.10
CA GLY A 52 -4.51 -7.76 -0.72
C GLY A 52 -5.90 -7.34 -1.20
N ASN A 53 -6.93 -8.04 -0.75
CA ASN A 53 -8.34 -7.75 -1.04
C ASN A 53 -9.09 -7.07 0.12
N VAL A 54 -8.39 -6.65 1.18
CA VAL A 54 -8.96 -5.93 2.33
C VAL A 54 -8.72 -4.45 2.17
N PHE A 55 -9.79 -3.67 2.18
CA PHE A 55 -9.75 -2.21 2.08
C PHE A 55 -10.04 -1.56 3.43
N LEU A 56 -9.40 -0.42 3.68
CA LEU A 56 -9.61 0.37 4.90
C LEU A 56 -11.04 0.91 4.99
N GLU A 57 -11.66 1.22 3.85
CA GLU A 57 -13.03 1.77 3.77
C GLU A 57 -13.20 2.98 4.68
N ASP A 58 -14.27 3.03 5.48
CA ASP A 58 -14.64 4.15 6.34
C ASP A 58 -14.16 3.98 7.80
N LEU A 59 -13.25 3.02 8.06
CA LEU A 59 -12.72 2.74 9.40
C LEU A 59 -11.91 3.94 9.91
N GLN A 60 -12.31 4.48 11.07
CA GLN A 60 -11.66 5.64 11.66
C GLN A 60 -10.37 5.27 12.40
N GLU A 61 -9.57 6.29 12.73
CA GLU A 61 -8.34 6.08 13.48
C GLU A 61 -8.63 5.47 14.86
N GLY A 62 -7.89 4.41 15.20
CA GLY A 62 -8.07 3.67 16.46
C GLY A 62 -9.17 2.60 16.42
N GLU A 63 -10.02 2.59 15.39
CA GLU A 63 -11.04 1.55 15.25
C GLU A 63 -10.46 0.24 14.71
N ILE A 64 -11.14 -0.85 15.04
CA ILE A 64 -10.86 -2.18 14.54
C ILE A 64 -12.14 -2.81 14.00
N LYS A 65 -12.03 -3.57 12.91
CA LYS A 65 -13.13 -4.39 12.38
C LYS A 65 -12.70 -5.83 12.23
N LYS A 66 -13.63 -6.76 12.44
CA LYS A 66 -13.42 -8.17 12.12
C LYS A 66 -13.49 -8.36 10.60
N LEU A 67 -12.56 -9.13 10.05
CA LEU A 67 -12.61 -9.50 8.63
C LEU A 67 -13.79 -10.43 8.34
N SER A 68 -14.42 -10.24 7.19
CA SER A 68 -15.43 -11.15 6.67
C SER A 68 -14.82 -12.47 6.17
N GLU A 69 -15.61 -13.53 6.11
CA GLU A 69 -15.19 -14.82 5.53
C GLU A 69 -14.68 -14.67 4.09
N LYS A 70 -15.32 -13.79 3.30
CA LYS A 70 -14.89 -13.48 1.93
C LYS A 70 -13.50 -12.85 1.91
N GLU A 71 -13.23 -11.91 2.80
CA GLU A 71 -11.93 -11.26 2.91
C GLU A 71 -10.83 -12.25 3.30
N ILE A 72 -11.10 -13.06 4.32
CA ILE A 72 -10.18 -14.10 4.81
C ILE A 72 -9.87 -15.10 3.69
N LYS A 73 -10.90 -15.59 2.98
CA LYS A 73 -10.73 -16.52 1.86
C LYS A 73 -9.88 -15.89 0.74
N GLY A 74 -10.13 -14.63 0.41
CA GLY A 74 -9.33 -13.90 -0.58
C GLY A 74 -7.85 -13.80 -0.17
N LEU A 75 -7.57 -13.48 1.09
CA LEU A 75 -6.20 -13.41 1.60
C LEU A 75 -5.51 -14.77 1.53
N LYS A 76 -6.18 -15.86 1.95
CA LYS A 76 -5.63 -17.22 1.88
C LYS A 76 -5.32 -17.65 0.45
N ALA A 77 -6.18 -17.32 -0.52
CA ALA A 77 -5.97 -17.64 -1.93
C ALA A 77 -4.74 -16.91 -2.50
N LEU A 78 -4.50 -15.65 -2.11
CA LEU A 78 -3.34 -14.87 -2.57
C LEU A 78 -1.99 -15.49 -2.16
N VAL A 79 -1.97 -16.25 -1.07
CA VAL A 79 -0.76 -16.94 -0.56
C VAL A 79 -0.81 -18.46 -0.75
N LYS A 80 -1.76 -18.97 -1.56
CA LYS A 80 -1.90 -20.40 -1.89
C LYS A 80 -2.08 -21.31 -0.67
N LEU A 81 -2.75 -20.81 0.37
CA LEU A 81 -3.09 -21.60 1.56
C LEU A 81 -4.40 -22.39 1.40
N ILE A 82 -5.11 -22.17 0.29
CA ILE A 82 -6.31 -22.88 -0.18
C ILE A 82 -6.34 -22.89 -1.70
#